data_AF-A0A6G4N139-F1
#
_entry.id   AF-A0A6G4N139-F1
#
_cell.length_a   1.000
_cell.length_b   1.000
_cell.length_c   1.000
_cell.angle_alpha   90.00
_cell.angle_beta   90.00
_cell.angle_gamma   90.00
#
_symmetry.space_group_name_H-M   'P 1'
#
loop_
_entity.id
_entity.type
_entity.pdbx_description
1 polymer ?
#
loop_
_entity_poly.entity_id
_entity_poly.type
_entity_poly.pdbx_seq_one_letter_code
_entity_poly.pdbx_strand_id
1 'polypeptide(L)'
;ITGTPTTEGVSKVTVTVLGKDGNPVKGADGKPVTETFTFTVTTKDADKYTPEYADTLVTPGKPATVTPTFKGKDNAETKAPEGATYSIPSDFKAPEGYTVTIDPNTGAITTEAKPGTKI
;
A
#
# COMPACT_ATOMS: atom_id res chain seq x y z
N ILE A 1 6.54 -36.13 0.50
CA ILE A 1 5.34 -35.27 0.32
C ILE A 1 5.84 -33.84 0.32
N THR A 2 6.03 -33.26 -0.86
CA THR A 2 6.49 -31.88 -1.04
C THR A 2 5.28 -30.96 -1.09
N GLY A 3 5.22 -29.99 -0.19
CA GLY A 3 4.37 -28.81 -0.33
C GLY A 3 5.26 -27.60 -0.12
N THR A 4 5.65 -26.93 -1.19
CA THR A 4 6.28 -25.61 -1.10
C THR A 4 5.14 -24.63 -0.80
N PRO A 5 5.04 -24.05 0.41
CA PRO A 5 4.00 -23.06 0.69
C PRO A 5 4.12 -21.90 -0.31
N THR A 6 3.04 -21.61 -1.03
CA THR A 6 3.00 -20.76 -2.22
C THR A 6 1.94 -19.67 -2.13
N THR A 7 1.75 -19.06 -0.96
CA THR A 7 1.01 -17.79 -0.93
C THR A 7 1.61 -16.84 0.09
N GLU A 8 2.55 -16.04 -0.39
CA GLU A 8 2.91 -14.77 0.23
C GLU A 8 1.66 -13.88 0.32
N GLY A 9 1.50 -13.15 1.42
CA GLY A 9 0.36 -12.26 1.60
C GLY A 9 0.50 -11.04 0.69
N VAL A 10 -0.14 -11.06 -0.48
CA VAL A 10 -0.17 -9.92 -1.40
C VAL A 10 -1.28 -8.97 -0.97
N SER A 11 -0.92 -7.76 -0.53
CA SER A 11 -1.88 -6.70 -0.21
C SER A 11 -1.96 -5.68 -1.34
N LYS A 12 -3.16 -5.16 -1.57
CA LYS A 12 -3.41 -4.05 -2.49
C LYS A 12 -3.72 -2.78 -1.70
N VAL A 13 -3.12 -1.67 -2.09
CA VAL A 13 -3.45 -0.33 -1.57
C VAL A 13 -3.93 0.49 -2.74
N THR A 14 -5.10 1.13 -2.59
CA THR A 14 -5.56 2.15 -3.53
C THR A 14 -5.34 3.53 -2.93
N VAL A 15 -4.66 4.37 -3.71
CA VAL A 15 -4.32 5.76 -3.38
C VAL A 15 -5.20 6.67 -4.23
N THR A 16 -5.94 7.57 -3.59
CA THR A 16 -6.69 8.62 -4.30
C THR A 16 -6.07 9.97 -4.03
N VAL A 17 -5.92 10.79 -5.07
CA VAL A 17 -5.37 12.13 -4.93
C VAL A 17 -6.45 13.13 -4.65
N LEU A 18 -6.31 13.87 -3.55
CA LEU A 18 -7.21 14.94 -3.18
C LEU A 18 -6.66 16.32 -3.57
N GLY A 19 -7.56 17.18 -4.02
CA GLY A 19 -7.31 18.60 -4.19
C GLY A 19 -7.31 19.33 -2.84
N LYS A 20 -6.91 20.60 -2.88
CA LYS A 20 -6.90 21.51 -1.72
C LYS A 20 -8.27 21.71 -1.04
N ASP A 21 -9.34 21.31 -1.73
CA ASP A 21 -10.74 21.36 -1.31
C ASP A 21 -11.23 20.05 -0.67
N GLY A 22 -10.37 19.03 -0.58
CA GLY A 22 -10.71 17.72 -0.03
C GLY A 22 -11.48 16.80 -0.99
N ASN A 23 -11.70 17.23 -2.25
CA ASN A 23 -12.31 16.42 -3.30
C ASN A 23 -11.25 15.70 -4.13
N PRO A 24 -11.55 14.54 -4.73
CA PRO A 24 -10.63 13.89 -5.65
C PRO A 24 -10.25 14.80 -6.82
N VAL A 25 -8.94 14.94 -7.09
CA VAL A 25 -8.45 15.59 -8.30
C VAL A 25 -8.93 14.77 -9.49
N LYS A 26 -9.51 15.44 -10.48
CA LYS A 26 -9.94 14.80 -11.73
C LYS A 26 -8.84 14.90 -12.78
N GLY A 27 -8.55 13.78 -13.45
CA GLY A 27 -7.69 13.74 -14.62
C GLY A 27 -8.34 14.39 -15.85
N ALA A 28 -7.60 14.45 -16.96
CA ALA A 28 -8.09 14.99 -18.23
C ALA A 28 -9.33 14.25 -18.78
N ASP A 29 -9.55 13.02 -18.33
CA ASP A 29 -10.69 12.15 -18.61
C ASP A 29 -11.91 12.40 -17.70
N GLY A 30 -11.81 13.34 -16.76
CA GLY A 30 -12.89 13.72 -15.83
C GLY A 30 -13.12 12.73 -14.69
N LYS A 31 -12.32 11.65 -14.59
CA LYS A 31 -12.37 10.68 -13.49
C LYS A 31 -11.39 11.06 -12.38
N PRO A 32 -11.66 10.65 -11.12
CA PRO A 32 -10.70 10.83 -10.04
C PRO A 32 -9.38 10.11 -10.35
N VAL A 33 -8.27 10.77 -10.04
CA VAL A 33 -6.94 10.18 -10.13
C VAL A 33 -6.79 9.17 -8.98
N THR A 34 -6.88 7.89 -9.32
CA THR A 34 -6.75 6.76 -8.39
C THR A 34 -5.67 5.81 -8.89
N GLU A 35 -4.76 5.42 -8.01
CA GLU A 35 -3.62 4.55 -8.32
C GLU A 35 -3.65 3.34 -7.39
N THR A 36 -3.34 2.16 -7.89
CA THR A 36 -3.36 0.92 -7.10
C THR A 36 -2.01 0.24 -7.14
N PHE A 37 -1.51 -0.13 -5.97
CA PHE A 37 -0.19 -0.74 -5.80
C PHE A 37 -0.30 -2.05 -5.04
N THR A 38 0.57 -3.00 -5.38
CA THR A 38 0.67 -4.32 -4.73
C THR A 38 1.93 -4.41 -3.90
N PHE A 39 1.82 -4.95 -2.70
CA PHE A 39 2.93 -5.15 -1.77
C PHE A 39 2.94 -6.60 -1.32
N THR A 40 4.13 -7.11 -1.06
CA THR A 40 4.30 -8.49 -0.57
C THR A 40 4.74 -8.45 0.87
N VAL A 41 4.02 -9.18 1.72
CA VAL A 41 4.42 -9.41 3.11
C VAL A 41 4.86 -10.86 3.25
N THR A 42 6.12 -11.05 3.65
CA THR A 42 6.71 -12.37 3.82
C THR A 42 6.78 -12.68 5.32
N THR A 43 6.16 -13.79 5.73
CA THR A 43 6.14 -14.24 7.15
C THR A 43 6.20 -15.76 7.18
N LYS A 44 6.75 -16.35 8.27
CA LYS A 44 6.78 -17.81 8.45
C LYS A 44 5.40 -18.45 8.57
N ASP A 45 4.37 -17.64 8.82
CA ASP A 45 2.99 -18.04 9.04
C ASP A 45 2.05 -17.30 8.07
N ALA A 46 2.49 -17.06 6.83
CA ALA A 46 1.71 -16.28 5.84
C ALA A 46 0.29 -16.83 5.62
N ASP A 47 0.07 -18.15 5.76
CA ASP A 47 -1.27 -18.77 5.67
C ASP A 47 -2.19 -18.46 6.88
N LYS A 48 -1.65 -17.92 7.97
CA LYS A 48 -2.39 -17.59 9.20
C LYS A 48 -2.71 -16.11 9.33
N TYR A 49 -2.01 -15.26 8.60
CA TYR A 49 -2.10 -13.82 8.71
C TYR A 49 -2.37 -13.19 7.35
N THR A 50 -3.47 -12.46 7.26
CA THR A 50 -3.79 -11.67 6.06
C THR A 50 -3.44 -10.21 6.32
N PRO A 51 -2.43 -9.65 5.63
CA PRO A 51 -2.13 -8.23 5.70
C PRO A 51 -3.14 -7.42 4.87
N GLU A 52 -3.64 -6.33 5.47
CA GLU A 52 -4.54 -5.36 4.83
C GLU A 52 -4.01 -3.95 5.04
N TYR A 53 -4.03 -3.15 3.97
CA TYR A 53 -3.79 -1.72 4.05
C TYR A 53 -5.10 -0.97 3.84
N ALA A 54 -5.31 0.07 4.62
CA ALA A 54 -6.38 1.02 4.36
C ALA A 54 -6.09 1.81 3.09
N ASP A 55 -7.16 2.16 2.36
CA ASP A 55 -7.08 3.15 1.30
C ASP A 55 -6.55 4.47 1.84
N THR A 56 -5.69 5.12 1.06
CA THR A 56 -5.05 6.36 1.48
C THR A 56 -5.35 7.51 0.56
N LEU A 57 -5.48 8.69 1.17
CA LEU A 57 -5.74 9.94 0.50
C LEU A 57 -4.47 10.77 0.56
N VAL A 58 -3.89 11.06 -0.60
CA VAL A 58 -2.68 11.87 -0.73
C VAL A 58 -3.04 13.23 -1.27
N THR A 59 -2.49 14.28 -0.67
CA THR A 59 -2.61 15.64 -1.20
C THR A 59 -1.26 16.00 -1.84
N PRO A 60 -1.21 16.55 -3.06
CA PRO A 60 0.05 16.94 -3.68
C PRO A 60 0.88 17.88 -2.79
N GLY A 61 2.17 17.58 -2.66
CA GLY A 61 3.07 18.30 -1.74
C GLY A 61 2.94 17.94 -0.26
N LYS A 62 2.07 16.97 0.09
CA LYS A 62 1.95 16.44 1.45
C LYS A 62 1.99 14.90 1.44
N PRO A 63 3.05 14.28 1.98
CA PRO A 63 3.12 12.83 2.07
C PRO A 63 1.98 12.29 2.95
N ALA A 64 1.45 11.12 2.58
CA ALA A 64 0.56 10.32 3.40
C ALA A 64 1.23 9.00 3.76
N THR A 65 1.08 8.59 5.02
CA THR A 65 1.63 7.33 5.52
C THR A 65 0.50 6.44 5.98
N VAL A 66 0.53 5.17 5.57
CA VAL A 66 -0.39 4.14 6.03
C VAL A 66 0.37 2.92 6.52
N THR A 67 -0.12 2.30 7.58
CA THR A 67 0.46 1.09 8.18
C THR A 67 -0.44 -0.11 7.91
N PRO A 68 0.12 -1.30 7.69
CA PRO A 68 -0.68 -2.50 7.50
C PRO A 68 -1.32 -2.91 8.82
N THR A 69 -2.53 -3.45 8.70
CA THR A 69 -3.21 -4.22 9.74
C THR A 69 -3.14 -5.69 9.37
N PHE A 70 -3.15 -6.57 10.36
CA PHE A 70 -3.12 -8.02 10.13
C PHE A 70 -4.38 -8.63 10.68
N LYS A 71 -5.02 -9.51 9.92
CA LYS A 71 -6.09 -10.37 10.41
C LYS A 71 -5.61 -11.79 10.59
N GLY A 72 -5.94 -12.38 11.75
CA GLY A 72 -5.72 -13.79 12.02
C GLY A 72 -6.72 -14.68 11.27
N LYS A 73 -6.60 -16.00 11.47
CA LYS A 73 -7.49 -17.00 10.86
C LYS A 73 -8.97 -16.81 11.21
N ASP A 74 -9.24 -16.20 12.36
CA ASP A 74 -10.56 -15.86 12.89
C ASP A 74 -11.07 -14.49 12.41
N ASN A 75 -10.37 -13.82 11.48
CA ASN A 75 -10.65 -12.45 11.01
C ASN A 75 -10.56 -11.35 12.08
N ALA A 76 -10.13 -11.64 13.31
CA ALA A 76 -9.82 -10.57 14.26
C ALA A 76 -8.49 -9.89 13.90
N GLU A 77 -8.46 -8.58 14.13
CA GLU A 77 -7.24 -7.79 14.04
C GLU A 77 -6.21 -8.29 15.06
N THR A 78 -5.00 -8.52 14.58
CA THR A 78 -3.87 -9.00 15.36
C THR A 78 -2.61 -8.22 15.01
N LYS A 79 -1.58 -8.38 15.82
CA LYS A 79 -0.28 -7.75 15.57
C LYS A 79 0.40 -8.42 14.39
N ALA A 80 1.30 -7.67 13.75
CA ALA A 80 2.20 -8.21 12.75
C ALA A 80 2.95 -9.43 13.32
N PRO A 81 3.13 -10.50 12.53
CA PRO A 81 3.87 -11.67 12.97
C PRO A 81 5.36 -11.31 13.19
N GLU A 82 5.97 -11.93 14.19
CA GLU A 82 7.37 -11.68 14.52
C GLU A 82 8.29 -12.11 13.38
N GLY A 83 9.20 -11.21 12.97
CA GLY A 83 10.08 -11.44 11.82
C GLY A 83 9.41 -11.23 10.45
N ALA A 84 8.23 -10.61 10.38
CA ALA A 84 7.66 -10.14 9.14
C ALA A 84 8.59 -9.12 8.46
N THR A 85 8.81 -9.30 7.16
CA THR A 85 9.51 -8.32 6.33
C THR A 85 8.58 -7.81 5.25
N TYR A 86 8.80 -6.55 4.88
CA TYR A 86 7.95 -5.84 3.93
C TYR A 86 8.79 -5.34 2.77
N SER A 87 8.33 -5.57 1.56
CA SER A 87 8.97 -5.03 0.37
C SER A 87 7.94 -4.61 -0.65
N ILE A 88 8.30 -3.55 -1.37
CA ILE A 88 7.69 -3.22 -2.65
C ILE A 88 8.33 -4.16 -3.69
N PRO A 89 7.56 -4.68 -4.66
CA PRO A 89 8.11 -5.47 -5.77
C PRO A 89 9.23 -4.69 -6.48
N SER A 90 10.32 -5.35 -6.86
CA SER A 90 11.45 -4.67 -7.51
C SER A 90 11.10 -4.15 -8.92
N ASP A 91 10.12 -4.77 -9.56
CA ASP A 91 9.49 -4.36 -10.81
C ASP A 91 8.49 -3.22 -10.65
N PHE A 92 8.15 -2.84 -9.41
CA PHE A 92 7.23 -1.75 -9.13
C PHE A 92 7.75 -0.44 -9.70
N LYS A 93 6.90 0.20 -10.51
CA LYS A 93 7.08 1.57 -10.94
C LYS A 93 5.99 2.40 -10.33
N ALA A 94 6.38 3.32 -9.44
CA ALA A 94 5.49 4.37 -9.01
C ALA A 94 5.05 5.17 -10.25
N PRO A 95 3.79 5.64 -10.32
CA PRO A 95 3.29 6.45 -11.41
C PRO A 95 4.07 7.76 -11.52
N GLU A 96 4.03 8.38 -12.71
CA GLU A 96 4.71 9.65 -12.91
C GLU A 96 4.19 10.71 -11.93
N GLY A 97 5.12 11.35 -11.20
CA GLY A 97 4.77 12.32 -10.16
C GLY A 97 4.53 11.74 -8.77
N TYR A 98 4.61 10.42 -8.56
CA TYR A 98 4.49 9.80 -7.24
C TYR A 98 5.79 9.18 -6.77
N THR A 99 5.99 9.21 -5.46
CA THR A 99 6.99 8.41 -4.76
C THR A 99 6.27 7.51 -3.77
N VAL A 100 6.59 6.22 -3.82
CA VAL A 100 6.06 5.22 -2.89
C VAL A 100 7.25 4.54 -2.25
N THR A 101 7.29 4.53 -0.92
CA THR A 101 8.32 3.84 -0.14
C THR A 101 7.65 2.97 0.91
N ILE A 102 8.30 1.87 1.29
CA ILE A 102 7.84 0.98 2.37
C ILE A 102 8.95 0.82 3.41
N ASP A 103 8.59 0.88 4.68
CA ASP A 103 9.49 0.51 5.77
C ASP A 103 9.57 -1.03 5.87
N PRO A 104 10.76 -1.64 5.72
CA PRO A 104 10.91 -3.09 5.70
C PRO A 104 10.67 -3.77 7.06
N ASN A 105 10.58 -3.00 8.15
CA ASN A 105 10.37 -3.53 9.51
C ASN A 105 8.92 -3.38 9.96
N THR A 106 8.28 -2.27 9.61
CA THR A 106 6.92 -1.94 10.08
C THR A 106 5.86 -2.12 8.99
N GLY A 107 6.27 -2.19 7.73
CA GLY A 107 5.38 -2.16 6.59
C GLY A 107 4.75 -0.80 6.34
N ALA A 108 5.15 0.26 7.05
CA ALA A 108 4.61 1.59 6.83
C ALA A 108 4.89 2.05 5.39
N ILE A 109 3.83 2.26 4.62
CA ILE A 109 3.91 2.80 3.25
C ILE A 109 3.79 4.30 3.34
N THR A 110 4.77 5.01 2.80
CA THR A 110 4.68 6.45 2.58
C THR A 110 4.51 6.72 1.10
N THR A 111 3.41 7.40 0.76
CA THR A 111 3.12 7.85 -0.60
C THR A 111 3.12 9.36 -0.64
N GLU A 112 3.83 9.93 -1.60
CA GLU A 112 3.87 11.37 -1.83
C GLU A 112 3.61 11.64 -3.31
N ALA A 113 2.65 12.53 -3.57
CA ALA A 113 2.44 13.09 -4.90
C ALA A 113 3.21 14.41 -4.99
N LYS A 114 4.09 14.55 -5.99
CA LYS A 114 4.87 15.78 -6.18
C LYS A 114 3.94 16.98 -6.35
N PRO A 115 4.25 18.12 -5.70
CA PRO A 115 3.54 19.36 -5.95
C PRO A 115 3.84 19.82 -7.37
N GLY A 116 2.79 20.13 -8.13
CA GLY A 116 2.95 20.68 -9.48
C GLY A 116 2.76 19.70 -10.63
N THR A 117 2.03 18.60 -10.46
CA THR A 117 1.33 18.02 -11.61
C THR A 117 0.25 19.02 -12.04
N LYS A 118 0.67 19.95 -12.89
CA LYS A 118 -0.23 20.69 -13.75
C LYS A 118 -0.86 19.64 -14.68
N ILE A 119 -2.17 19.44 -14.53
CA ILE A 119 -3.02 18.88 -15.59
C ILE A 119 -2.91 19.74 -16.84
#